data_AF-A0A0J6RGC0-F1
#
_entry.id   AF-A0A0J6RGC0-F1
#
_cell.length_a   1.000
_cell.length_b   1.000
_cell.length_c   1.000
_cell.angle_alpha   90.00
_cell.angle_beta   90.00
_cell.angle_gamma   90.00
#
_symmetry.space_group_name_H-M   'P 1'
#
loop_
_entity.id
_entity.type
_entity.pdbx_description
1 polymer ?
#
loop_
_entity_poly.entity_id
_entity_poly.type
_entity_poly.pdbx_seq_one_letter_code
_entity_poly.pdbx_strand_id
1 'polypeptide(L)'
;MLLLLTACGNKQRAVPTLDEIKANLAFSCVYEKDHLPTRDPDAEQLYRYARYVQKNNLLKDDVSVYPVLERYYRIATAYGHDKANLELRQMIGRAQAWSADPVKETLDLTEELIRQGVPGGYYDMARYLDAGYGVQKNPELALRYYRKSADLGNPDGQFLVGEKLDPIEIAPNIAEQMFICAAQQGHGRAANSAAIGYELKEKYQESTSLFHQGVKNGDSASASRLEHGFSAPPNTDKLYYLNLEKDSTRSQRYKAIGDILERYSYLHPTVPELDQIVPLPPAKLPPWDGKIQWLKDHEANIAPPRPSEELMEKLAKAKGLDPKTGRPLGADAS
;
A
#
# COMPACT_ATOMS: atom_id res chain seq x y z
N MET A 1 33.15 38.54 -49.74
CA MET A 1 33.44 38.08 -48.37
C MET A 1 32.25 37.26 -47.91
N LEU A 2 32.22 35.97 -48.25
CA LEU A 2 31.16 35.04 -47.86
C LEU A 2 31.45 34.61 -46.41
N LEU A 3 30.63 35.05 -45.47
CA LEU A 3 30.62 34.54 -44.10
C LEU A 3 29.72 33.30 -44.07
N LEU A 4 30.36 32.14 -44.00
CA LEU A 4 29.76 30.87 -43.58
C LEU A 4 29.42 30.98 -42.10
N LEU A 5 28.12 30.99 -41.76
CA LEU A 5 27.65 30.69 -40.42
C LEU A 5 27.19 29.23 -40.38
N THR A 6 28.02 28.41 -39.78
CA THR A 6 27.72 27.03 -39.36
C THR A 6 26.59 27.04 -38.33
N ALA A 7 25.46 26.41 -38.66
CA ALA A 7 24.36 26.19 -37.71
C ALA A 7 24.66 24.95 -36.85
N CYS A 8 24.75 25.15 -35.53
CA CYS A 8 24.76 24.10 -34.53
C CYS A 8 23.47 23.25 -34.64
N GLY A 9 23.61 21.93 -34.49
CA GLY A 9 22.52 20.96 -34.61
C GLY A 9 21.38 21.23 -33.63
N ASN A 10 20.34 21.88 -34.14
CA ASN A 10 19.05 21.97 -33.47
C ASN A 10 18.33 20.62 -33.64
N LYS A 11 18.42 19.74 -32.64
CA LYS A 11 17.32 18.79 -32.43
C LYS A 11 16.13 19.63 -31.99
N GLN A 12 15.33 20.09 -32.95
CA GLN A 12 14.02 20.70 -32.69
C GLN A 12 13.26 19.69 -31.83
N ARG A 13 13.03 20.02 -30.55
CA ARG A 13 12.11 19.27 -29.71
C ARG A 13 10.73 19.45 -30.34
N ALA A 14 10.28 18.45 -31.09
CA ALA A 14 8.93 18.43 -31.62
C ALA A 14 7.96 18.49 -30.45
N VAL A 15 7.00 19.42 -30.51
CA VAL A 15 5.91 19.50 -29.53
C VAL A 15 5.00 18.29 -29.81
N PRO A 16 4.71 17.45 -28.80
CA PRO A 16 3.83 16.31 -28.99
C PRO A 16 2.45 16.74 -29.49
N THR A 17 1.86 15.98 -30.39
CA THR A 17 0.47 16.15 -30.81
C THR A 17 -0.49 15.86 -29.66
N LEU A 18 -1.72 16.36 -29.73
CA LEU A 18 -2.74 16.08 -28.72
C LEU A 18 -3.01 14.57 -28.58
N ASP A 19 -2.95 13.82 -29.68
CA ASP A 19 -3.17 12.37 -29.67
C ASP A 19 -2.01 11.63 -29.00
N GLU A 20 -0.76 12.06 -29.21
CA GLU A 20 0.40 11.53 -28.48
C GLU A 20 0.31 11.84 -26.99
N ILE A 21 -0.14 13.04 -26.61
CA ILE A 21 -0.34 13.40 -25.19
C ILE A 21 -1.42 12.49 -24.57
N LYS A 22 -2.55 12.30 -25.25
CA LYS A 22 -3.63 11.42 -24.80
C LYS A 22 -3.17 9.97 -24.68
N ALA A 23 -2.40 9.48 -25.64
CA ALA A 23 -1.84 8.12 -25.61
C ALA A 23 -0.88 7.95 -24.41
N ASN A 24 -0.06 8.96 -24.11
CA ASN A 24 0.85 8.94 -22.97
C ASN A 24 0.13 9.04 -21.61
N LEU A 25 -1.08 9.62 -21.59
CA LEU A 25 -1.94 9.69 -20.39
C LEU A 25 -2.81 8.44 -20.22
N ALA A 26 -2.92 7.58 -21.24
CA ALA A 26 -3.74 6.38 -21.17
C ALA A 26 -3.33 5.52 -19.96
N PHE A 27 -4.32 4.95 -19.31
CA PHE A 27 -4.14 4.06 -18.17
C PHE A 27 -4.81 2.74 -18.47
N SER A 28 -4.14 1.64 -18.11
CA SER A 28 -4.70 0.31 -18.12
C SER A 28 -4.58 -0.22 -16.71
N CYS A 29 -5.68 -0.70 -16.15
CA CYS A 29 -5.67 -1.26 -14.81
C CYS A 29 -4.85 -2.57 -14.81
N VAL A 30 -3.81 -2.57 -13.98
CA VAL A 30 -2.87 -3.68 -13.79
C VAL A 30 -2.82 -3.96 -12.29
N TYR A 31 -2.74 -5.24 -11.90
CA TYR A 31 -2.68 -5.59 -10.49
C TYR A 31 -1.24 -5.92 -10.09
N GLU A 32 -0.79 -5.37 -8.95
CA GLU A 32 0.55 -5.58 -8.40
C GLU A 32 0.86 -7.07 -8.23
N LYS A 33 -0.12 -7.85 -7.76
CA LYS A 33 0.02 -9.29 -7.52
C LYS A 33 0.48 -10.06 -8.77
N ASP A 34 0.18 -9.56 -9.97
CA ASP A 34 0.54 -10.20 -11.24
C ASP A 34 2.02 -9.95 -11.62
N HIS A 35 2.69 -9.03 -10.92
CA HIS A 35 4.10 -8.67 -11.09
C HIS A 35 4.98 -9.08 -9.90
N LEU A 36 4.39 -9.60 -8.82
CA LEU A 36 5.16 -10.04 -7.66
C LEU A 36 5.88 -11.37 -7.95
N PRO A 37 7.17 -11.49 -7.61
CA PRO A 37 7.88 -12.76 -7.71
C PRO A 37 7.27 -13.81 -6.77
N THR A 38 7.41 -15.08 -7.13
CA THR A 38 7.01 -16.18 -6.24
C THR A 38 7.87 -16.15 -4.98
N ARG A 39 7.22 -16.16 -3.81
CA ARG A 39 7.91 -16.18 -2.52
C ARG A 39 8.37 -17.58 -2.16
N ASP A 40 9.59 -17.66 -1.65
CA ASP A 40 10.11 -18.88 -1.03
C ASP A 40 9.27 -19.24 0.22
N PRO A 41 8.76 -20.48 0.33
CA PRO A 41 7.90 -20.87 1.46
C PRO A 41 8.57 -20.79 2.83
N ASP A 42 9.86 -21.10 2.91
CA ASP A 42 10.60 -21.01 4.17
C ASP A 42 10.78 -19.53 4.55
N ALA A 43 11.11 -18.67 3.58
CA ALA A 43 11.19 -17.22 3.79
C ALA A 43 9.84 -16.60 4.21
N GLU A 44 8.73 -17.05 3.63
CA GLU A 44 7.37 -16.64 4.02
C GLU A 44 7.06 -17.08 5.47
N GLN A 45 7.50 -18.27 5.89
CA GLN A 45 7.36 -18.71 7.28
C GLN A 45 8.13 -17.79 8.24
N LEU A 46 9.38 -17.46 7.90
CA LEU A 46 10.22 -16.52 8.66
C LEU A 46 9.53 -15.15 8.79
N TYR A 47 9.05 -14.59 7.68
CA TYR A 47 8.33 -13.32 7.65
C TYR A 47 7.07 -13.34 8.53
N ARG A 48 6.23 -14.39 8.40
CA ARG A 48 4.99 -14.50 9.20
C ARG A 48 5.28 -14.56 10.70
N TYR A 49 6.27 -15.33 11.10
CA TYR A 49 6.66 -15.42 12.51
C TYR A 49 7.24 -14.09 13.02
N ALA A 50 8.12 -13.45 12.24
CA ALA A 50 8.66 -12.13 12.58
C ALA A 50 7.56 -11.07 12.72
N ARG A 51 6.57 -11.05 11.82
CA ARG A 51 5.40 -10.16 11.91
C ARG A 51 4.57 -10.41 13.17
N TYR A 52 4.38 -11.67 13.56
CA TYR A 52 3.72 -12.01 14.82
C TYR A 52 4.50 -11.47 16.02
N VAL A 53 5.82 -11.68 16.08
CA VAL A 53 6.67 -11.16 17.15
C VAL A 53 6.64 -9.63 17.19
N GLN A 54 6.77 -8.97 16.04
CA GLN A 54 6.75 -7.52 15.92
C GLN A 54 5.42 -6.94 16.38
N LYS A 55 4.27 -7.50 15.95
CA LYS A 55 2.93 -7.11 16.41
C LYS A 55 2.83 -7.12 17.93
N ASN A 56 3.36 -8.16 18.57
CA ASN A 56 3.35 -8.31 20.02
C ASN A 56 4.34 -7.40 20.76
N ASN A 57 5.23 -6.72 20.03
CA ASN A 57 6.17 -5.74 20.57
C ASN A 57 5.73 -4.27 20.34
N LEU A 58 4.60 -4.03 19.65
CA LEU A 58 4.19 -2.66 19.27
C LEU A 58 3.71 -1.80 20.45
N LEU A 59 2.95 -2.37 21.39
CA LEU A 59 2.36 -1.61 22.51
C LEU A 59 3.26 -1.58 23.75
N LYS A 60 4.10 -2.60 23.90
CA LYS A 60 5.07 -2.71 24.99
C LYS A 60 6.42 -3.00 24.35
N ASP A 61 7.15 -1.93 24.06
CA ASP A 61 8.42 -2.01 23.37
C ASP A 61 9.49 -2.68 24.25
N ASP A 62 9.89 -3.89 23.85
CA ASP A 62 11.05 -4.58 24.36
C ASP A 62 12.17 -4.54 23.31
N VAL A 63 13.18 -3.70 23.58
CA VAL A 63 14.33 -3.51 22.68
C VAL A 63 15.14 -4.78 22.44
N SER A 64 15.04 -5.78 23.33
CA SER A 64 15.72 -7.07 23.17
C SER A 64 15.14 -7.94 22.06
N VAL A 65 13.93 -7.60 21.57
CA VAL A 65 13.27 -8.28 20.46
C VAL A 65 13.84 -7.86 19.10
N TYR A 66 14.43 -6.66 19.00
CA TYR A 66 14.89 -6.14 17.71
C TYR A 66 15.98 -6.99 17.03
N PRO A 67 17.01 -7.50 17.73
CA PRO A 67 17.98 -8.42 17.10
C PRO A 67 17.34 -9.70 16.56
N VAL A 68 16.27 -10.19 17.20
CA VAL A 68 15.51 -11.36 16.73
C VAL A 68 14.79 -11.02 15.43
N LEU A 69 14.05 -9.90 15.40
CA LEU A 69 13.35 -9.43 14.20
C LEU A 69 14.30 -9.14 13.05
N GLU A 70 15.44 -8.49 13.33
CA GLU A 70 16.49 -8.23 12.35
C GLU A 70 16.95 -9.52 11.68
N ARG A 71 17.29 -10.54 12.47
CA ARG A 71 17.72 -11.86 11.96
C ARG A 71 16.70 -12.45 11.01
N TYR A 72 15.42 -12.48 11.40
CA TYR A 72 14.35 -13.02 10.55
C TYR A 72 14.19 -12.24 9.25
N TYR A 73 14.10 -10.90 9.32
CA TYR A 73 13.87 -10.09 8.14
C TYR A 73 15.06 -10.07 7.21
N ARG A 74 16.30 -10.06 7.71
CA ARG A 74 17.50 -10.16 6.86
C ARG A 74 17.54 -11.47 6.10
N ILE A 75 17.30 -12.60 6.78
CA ILE A 75 17.30 -13.92 6.11
C ILE A 75 16.16 -13.99 5.09
N ALA A 76 14.92 -13.63 5.44
CA ALA A 76 13.81 -13.65 4.50
C ALA A 76 14.04 -12.72 3.28
N THR A 77 14.62 -11.53 3.51
CA THR A 77 14.99 -10.58 2.45
C THR A 77 16.02 -11.17 1.48
N ALA A 78 17.01 -11.91 1.98
CA ALA A 78 18.02 -12.57 1.14
C ALA A 78 17.44 -13.68 0.24
N TYR A 79 16.22 -14.14 0.52
CA TYR A 79 15.43 -15.03 -0.33
C TYR A 79 14.41 -14.28 -1.22
N GLY A 80 14.56 -12.96 -1.38
CA GLY A 80 13.71 -12.16 -2.26
C GLY A 80 12.35 -11.80 -1.67
N HIS A 81 12.17 -11.93 -0.35
CA HIS A 81 10.89 -11.60 0.27
C HIS A 81 10.70 -10.08 0.36
N ASP A 82 9.95 -9.53 -0.59
CA ASP A 82 9.56 -8.12 -0.73
C ASP A 82 9.03 -7.46 0.56
N LYS A 83 8.11 -8.11 1.28
CA LYS A 83 7.58 -7.55 2.54
C LYS A 83 8.60 -7.58 3.68
N ALA A 84 9.45 -8.60 3.77
CA ALA A 84 10.54 -8.62 4.76
C ALA A 84 11.57 -7.52 4.47
N ASN A 85 11.84 -7.25 3.19
CA ASN A 85 12.70 -6.15 2.76
C ASN A 85 12.14 -4.79 3.22
N LEU A 86 10.84 -4.56 3.02
CA LEU A 86 10.15 -3.36 3.52
C LEU A 86 10.30 -3.20 5.04
N GLU A 87 10.03 -4.26 5.81
CA GLU A 87 10.17 -4.23 7.27
C GLU A 87 11.61 -4.00 7.72
N LEU A 88 12.60 -4.62 7.05
CA LEU A 88 14.01 -4.40 7.33
C LEU A 88 14.42 -2.94 7.12
N ARG A 89 14.01 -2.33 5.99
CA ARG A 89 14.27 -0.90 5.71
C ARG A 89 13.65 0.02 6.76
N GLN A 90 12.43 -0.28 7.20
CA GLN A 90 11.78 0.46 8.30
C GLN A 90 12.55 0.31 9.62
N MET A 91 13.03 -0.89 9.95
CA MET A 91 13.84 -1.13 11.13
C MET A 91 15.19 -0.39 11.07
N ILE A 92 15.86 -0.38 9.92
CA ILE A 92 17.10 0.39 9.71
C ILE A 92 16.85 1.88 9.94
N GLY A 93 15.80 2.43 9.33
CA GLY A 93 15.44 3.85 9.48
C GLY A 93 15.09 4.26 10.92
N ARG A 94 14.61 3.32 11.74
CA ARG A 94 14.32 3.53 13.18
C ARG A 94 15.48 3.15 14.11
N ALA A 95 16.64 2.79 13.56
CA ALA A 95 17.78 2.25 14.31
C ALA A 95 17.45 1.00 15.15
N GLN A 96 16.44 0.22 14.74
CA GLN A 96 16.06 -1.07 15.33
C GLN A 96 16.84 -2.23 14.71
N ALA A 97 17.33 -2.07 13.47
CA ALA A 97 18.29 -2.98 12.85
C ALA A 97 19.62 -2.25 12.66
N TRP A 98 20.73 -2.92 12.96
CA TRP A 98 22.05 -2.32 12.79
C TRP A 98 22.42 -2.24 11.31
N SER A 99 23.06 -1.14 10.93
CA SER A 99 23.64 -0.93 9.61
C SER A 99 24.86 -0.02 9.74
N ALA A 100 25.96 -0.35 9.05
CA ALA A 100 27.14 0.50 8.98
C ALA A 100 26.89 1.78 8.15
N ASP A 101 25.97 1.71 7.18
CA ASP A 101 25.52 2.83 6.37
C ASP A 101 24.01 2.68 6.11
N PRO A 102 23.16 3.18 7.04
CA PRO A 102 21.71 3.03 6.97
C PRO A 102 21.10 3.56 5.66
N VAL A 103 21.67 4.65 5.13
CA VAL A 103 21.17 5.29 3.90
C VAL A 103 21.50 4.41 2.70
N LYS A 104 22.78 3.99 2.57
CA LYS A 104 23.19 3.13 1.47
C LYS A 104 22.46 1.79 1.49
N GLU A 105 22.37 1.13 2.63
CA GLU A 105 21.70 -0.17 2.73
C GLU A 105 20.20 -0.04 2.37
N THR A 106 19.54 1.04 2.80
CA THR A 106 18.14 1.30 2.43
C THR A 106 17.97 1.46 0.92
N LEU A 107 18.88 2.17 0.26
CA LEU A 107 18.86 2.33 -1.21
C LEU A 107 19.16 1.03 -1.93
N ASP A 108 20.18 0.27 -1.51
CA ASP A 108 20.54 -1.03 -2.09
C ASP A 108 19.34 -2.01 -2.02
N LEU A 109 18.67 -2.06 -0.86
CA LEU A 109 17.47 -2.89 -0.65
C LEU A 109 16.29 -2.45 -1.53
N THR A 110 16.19 -1.16 -1.84
CA THR A 110 15.14 -0.61 -2.73
C THR A 110 15.43 -0.92 -4.18
N GLU A 111 16.68 -0.78 -4.60
CA GLU A 111 17.14 -1.15 -5.94
C GLU A 111 17.00 -2.65 -6.20
N GLU A 112 17.17 -3.50 -5.17
CA GLU A 112 16.89 -4.93 -5.25
C GLU A 112 15.42 -5.21 -5.62
N LEU A 113 14.47 -4.54 -4.97
CA LEU A 113 13.05 -4.68 -5.30
C LEU A 113 12.76 -4.27 -6.75
N ILE A 114 13.35 -3.16 -7.19
CA ILE A 114 13.23 -2.70 -8.58
C ILE A 114 13.81 -3.74 -9.55
N ARG A 115 14.97 -4.32 -9.23
CA ARG A 115 15.62 -5.35 -10.06
C ARG A 115 14.79 -6.62 -10.17
N GLN A 116 14.08 -6.98 -9.10
CA GLN A 116 13.14 -8.09 -9.08
C GLN A 116 11.78 -7.78 -9.73
N GLY A 117 11.58 -6.54 -10.21
CA GLY A 117 10.34 -6.12 -10.84
C GLY A 117 9.20 -5.84 -9.85
N VAL A 118 9.49 -5.76 -8.55
CA VAL A 118 8.49 -5.49 -7.52
C VAL A 118 7.99 -4.04 -7.66
N PRO A 119 6.69 -3.82 -7.94
CA PRO A 119 6.18 -2.48 -8.23
C PRO A 119 6.41 -1.47 -7.10
N GLY A 120 6.20 -1.89 -5.84
CA GLY A 120 6.48 -1.08 -4.64
C GLY A 120 7.92 -0.53 -4.54
N GLY A 121 8.91 -1.20 -5.13
CA GLY A 121 10.29 -0.69 -5.17
C GLY A 121 10.42 0.62 -5.96
N TYR A 122 9.67 0.76 -7.07
CA TYR A 122 9.62 2.01 -7.83
C TYR A 122 8.93 3.12 -7.04
N TYR A 123 7.85 2.79 -6.31
CA TYR A 123 7.17 3.74 -5.44
C TYR A 123 8.09 4.27 -4.33
N ASP A 124 8.84 3.40 -3.66
CA ASP A 124 9.76 3.79 -2.60
C ASP A 124 10.91 4.65 -3.12
N MET A 125 11.51 4.28 -4.25
CA MET A 125 12.56 5.10 -4.89
C MET A 125 12.03 6.47 -5.31
N ALA A 126 10.79 6.55 -5.80
CA ALA A 126 10.15 7.84 -6.10
C ALA A 126 10.05 8.72 -4.84
N ARG A 127 9.68 8.15 -3.68
CA ARG A 127 9.64 8.88 -2.42
C ARG A 127 11.02 9.40 -2.02
N TYR A 128 12.08 8.62 -2.21
CA TYR A 128 13.44 9.05 -1.91
C TYR A 128 13.93 10.15 -2.84
N LEU A 129 13.64 10.06 -4.14
CA LEU A 129 13.93 11.11 -5.12
C LEU A 129 13.17 12.41 -4.81
N ASP A 130 11.91 12.33 -4.40
CA ASP A 130 11.11 13.50 -4.07
C ASP A 130 11.59 14.19 -2.77
N ALA A 131 11.98 13.38 -1.77
CA ALA A 131 12.51 13.87 -0.51
C ALA A 131 13.99 14.29 -0.55
N GLY A 132 14.78 13.74 -1.49
CA GLY A 132 16.24 13.83 -1.47
C GLY A 132 16.90 12.93 -0.41
N TYR A 133 16.29 11.78 -0.09
CA TYR A 133 16.83 10.85 0.91
C TYR A 133 17.90 9.95 0.28
N GLY A 134 19.18 10.18 0.61
CA GLY A 134 20.32 9.41 0.09
C GLY A 134 20.62 9.58 -1.40
N VAL A 135 19.74 10.25 -2.14
CA VAL A 135 19.88 10.60 -3.56
C VAL A 135 19.65 12.10 -3.74
N GLN A 136 20.15 12.66 -4.84
CA GLN A 136 19.86 14.05 -5.17
C GLN A 136 18.36 14.23 -5.39
N LYS A 137 17.75 15.19 -4.66
CA LYS A 137 16.34 15.52 -4.81
C LYS A 137 16.02 15.85 -6.27
N ASN A 138 15.05 15.12 -6.84
CA ASN A 138 14.60 15.28 -8.21
C ASN A 138 13.11 14.91 -8.34
N PRO A 139 12.20 15.87 -8.09
CA PRO A 139 10.76 15.64 -8.14
C PRO A 139 10.25 15.23 -9.53
N GLU A 140 10.86 15.71 -10.62
CA GLU A 140 10.44 15.29 -11.97
C GLU A 140 10.77 13.83 -12.26
N LEU A 141 11.93 13.35 -11.78
CA LEU A 141 12.29 11.94 -11.88
C LEU A 141 11.41 11.09 -10.94
N ALA A 142 11.11 11.59 -9.74
CA ALA A 142 10.19 10.93 -8.82
C ALA A 142 8.81 10.68 -9.47
N LEU A 143 8.25 11.66 -10.18
CA LEU A 143 6.99 11.48 -10.91
C LEU A 143 7.05 10.37 -11.97
N ARG A 144 8.19 10.20 -12.64
CA ARG A 144 8.39 9.09 -13.59
C ARG A 144 8.42 7.73 -12.89
N TYR A 145 9.05 7.65 -11.72
CA TYR A 145 9.08 6.43 -10.91
C TYR A 145 7.71 6.11 -10.31
N TYR A 146 6.97 7.10 -9.80
CA TYR A 146 5.59 6.92 -9.35
C TYR A 146 4.70 6.41 -10.49
N ARG A 147 4.82 7.01 -11.68
CA ARG A 147 4.07 6.55 -12.85
C ARG A 147 4.44 5.12 -13.24
N LYS A 148 5.73 4.78 -13.26
CA LYS A 148 6.18 3.41 -13.53
C LYS A 148 5.64 2.41 -12.51
N SER A 149 5.60 2.79 -11.22
CA SER A 149 5.00 1.98 -10.16
C SER A 149 3.50 1.73 -10.41
N ALA A 150 2.75 2.79 -10.76
CA ALA A 150 1.33 2.70 -11.09
C ALA A 150 1.05 1.81 -12.29
N ASP A 151 1.85 1.94 -13.36
CA ASP A 151 1.74 1.15 -14.59
C ASP A 151 2.07 -0.34 -14.35
N LEU A 152 2.89 -0.65 -13.34
CA LEU A 152 3.17 -2.03 -12.89
C LEU A 152 2.16 -2.54 -11.85
N GLY A 153 1.14 -1.74 -11.53
CA GLY A 153 0.02 -2.17 -10.72
C GLY A 153 0.09 -1.83 -9.23
N ASN A 154 1.13 -1.15 -8.73
CA ASN A 154 1.24 -0.81 -7.32
C ASN A 154 0.04 0.07 -6.88
N PRO A 155 -0.74 -0.34 -5.86
CA PRO A 155 -1.94 0.41 -5.45
C PRO A 155 -1.62 1.81 -4.92
N ASP A 156 -0.52 1.99 -4.17
CA ASP A 156 -0.11 3.31 -3.69
C ASP A 156 0.33 4.22 -4.85
N GLY A 157 1.04 3.68 -5.83
CA GLY A 157 1.43 4.37 -7.06
C GLY A 157 0.23 4.79 -7.89
N GLN A 158 -0.73 3.87 -8.10
CA GLN A 158 -1.99 4.17 -8.78
C GLN A 158 -2.76 5.28 -8.06
N PHE A 159 -2.87 5.20 -6.74
CA PHE A 159 -3.52 6.24 -5.94
C PHE A 159 -2.81 7.59 -6.06
N LEU A 160 -1.48 7.64 -5.85
CA LEU A 160 -0.72 8.89 -5.87
C LEU A 160 -0.73 9.56 -7.24
N VAL A 161 -0.58 8.78 -8.32
CA VAL A 161 -0.69 9.31 -9.69
C VAL A 161 -2.12 9.75 -9.97
N GLY A 162 -3.12 9.00 -9.49
CA GLY A 162 -4.53 9.40 -9.52
C GLY A 162 -4.74 10.77 -8.89
N GLU A 163 -4.25 11.01 -7.67
CA GLU A 163 -4.35 12.31 -6.98
C GLU A 163 -3.71 13.45 -7.78
N LYS A 164 -2.62 13.19 -8.51
CA LYS A 164 -1.97 14.18 -9.38
C LYS A 164 -2.78 14.50 -10.64
N LEU A 165 -3.62 13.57 -11.10
CA LEU A 165 -4.45 13.71 -12.30
C LEU A 165 -5.89 14.16 -12.01
N ASP A 166 -6.33 14.05 -10.76
CA ASP A 166 -7.69 14.34 -10.30
C ASP A 166 -8.16 15.80 -10.49
N PRO A 167 -7.31 16.84 -10.42
CA PRO A 167 -7.74 18.19 -10.71
C PRO A 167 -8.46 18.31 -12.07
N ILE A 168 -9.57 19.06 -12.09
CA ILE A 168 -10.51 19.15 -13.23
C ILE A 168 -9.80 19.50 -14.54
N GLU A 169 -8.76 20.31 -14.46
CA GLU A 169 -7.98 20.82 -15.58
C GLU A 169 -6.91 19.85 -16.11
N ILE A 170 -6.71 18.68 -15.48
CA ILE A 170 -5.67 17.71 -15.85
C ILE A 170 -6.28 16.48 -16.53
N ALA A 171 -6.71 15.47 -15.76
CA ALA A 171 -7.26 14.23 -16.30
C ALA A 171 -8.15 13.47 -15.28
N PRO A 172 -9.22 14.09 -14.75
CA PRO A 172 -10.06 13.51 -13.69
C PRO A 172 -10.67 12.15 -14.06
N ASN A 173 -10.97 11.92 -15.34
CA ASN A 173 -11.49 10.62 -15.80
C ASN A 173 -10.44 9.49 -15.75
N ILE A 174 -9.15 9.82 -15.87
CA ILE A 174 -8.06 8.84 -15.71
C ILE A 174 -7.78 8.63 -14.22
N ALA A 175 -7.81 9.70 -13.41
CA ALA A 175 -7.69 9.60 -11.97
C ALA A 175 -8.74 8.66 -11.37
N GLU A 176 -10.01 8.80 -11.77
CA GLU A 176 -11.09 7.90 -11.35
C GLU A 176 -10.80 6.43 -11.69
N GLN A 177 -10.27 6.14 -12.88
CA GLN A 177 -9.89 4.77 -13.26
C GLN A 177 -8.76 4.23 -12.39
N MET A 178 -7.75 5.06 -12.08
CA MET A 178 -6.65 4.67 -11.21
C MET A 178 -7.12 4.42 -9.77
N PHE A 179 -8.00 5.27 -9.24
CA PHE A 179 -8.59 5.08 -7.91
C PHE A 179 -9.39 3.78 -7.82
N ILE A 180 -10.22 3.48 -8.83
CA ILE A 180 -10.98 2.23 -8.89
C ILE A 180 -10.02 1.02 -8.93
N CYS A 181 -8.97 1.09 -9.75
CA CYS A 181 -7.98 0.01 -9.86
C CYS A 181 -7.26 -0.23 -8.52
N ALA A 182 -6.80 0.83 -7.85
CA ALA A 182 -6.17 0.73 -6.53
C ALA A 182 -7.15 0.20 -5.46
N ALA A 183 -8.41 0.64 -5.51
CA ALA A 183 -9.47 0.18 -4.62
C ALA A 183 -9.73 -1.33 -4.76
N GLN A 184 -9.74 -1.86 -5.98
CA GLN A 184 -9.91 -3.29 -6.24
C GLN A 184 -8.75 -4.14 -5.69
N GLN A 185 -7.60 -3.52 -5.42
CA GLN A 185 -6.41 -4.16 -4.87
C GLN A 185 -6.28 -3.99 -3.34
N GLY A 186 -7.26 -3.38 -2.68
CA GLY A 186 -7.25 -3.21 -1.23
C GLY A 186 -6.88 -1.80 -0.74
N HIS A 187 -6.71 -0.80 -1.62
CA HIS A 187 -6.37 0.55 -1.19
C HIS A 187 -7.62 1.34 -0.72
N GLY A 188 -7.80 1.43 0.60
CA GLY A 188 -8.99 2.04 1.22
C GLY A 188 -9.24 3.50 0.84
N ARG A 189 -8.22 4.36 0.92
CA ARG A 189 -8.36 5.79 0.55
C ARG A 189 -8.67 6.00 -0.94
N ALA A 190 -8.27 5.07 -1.80
CA ALA A 190 -8.58 5.13 -3.23
C ALA A 190 -10.05 4.82 -3.47
N ALA A 191 -10.59 3.82 -2.75
CA ALA A 191 -12.02 3.50 -2.79
C ALA A 191 -12.87 4.69 -2.32
N ASN A 192 -12.46 5.33 -1.22
CA ASN A 192 -13.11 6.54 -0.70
C ASN A 192 -13.07 7.69 -1.73
N SER A 193 -11.90 7.94 -2.35
CA SER A 193 -11.74 9.01 -3.33
C SER A 193 -12.58 8.76 -4.60
N ALA A 194 -12.59 7.53 -5.10
CA ALA A 194 -13.48 7.14 -6.20
C ALA A 194 -14.95 7.32 -5.82
N ALA A 195 -15.36 6.89 -4.62
CA ALA A 195 -16.73 7.03 -4.14
C ALA A 195 -17.21 8.49 -4.07
N ILE A 196 -16.35 9.40 -3.60
CA ILE A 196 -16.61 10.84 -3.59
C ILE A 196 -16.77 11.36 -5.03
N GLY A 197 -15.90 10.94 -5.95
CA GLY A 197 -16.03 11.30 -7.37
C GLY A 197 -17.38 10.94 -7.99
N TYR A 198 -17.91 9.75 -7.68
CA TYR A 198 -19.25 9.32 -8.12
C TYR A 198 -20.38 10.05 -7.38
N GLU A 199 -20.22 10.35 -6.09
CA GLU A 199 -21.17 11.14 -5.30
C GLU A 199 -21.37 12.55 -5.87
N LEU A 200 -20.27 13.23 -6.23
CA LEU A 200 -20.29 14.55 -6.87
C LEU A 200 -20.96 14.54 -8.26
N LYS A 201 -20.98 13.37 -8.92
CA LYS A 201 -21.68 13.13 -10.18
C LYS A 201 -23.13 12.65 -9.98
N GLU A 202 -23.63 12.66 -8.73
CA GLU A 202 -24.95 12.16 -8.33
C GLU A 202 -25.20 10.68 -8.67
N LYS A 203 -24.11 9.91 -8.85
CA LYS A 203 -24.13 8.46 -9.10
C LYS A 203 -24.04 7.70 -7.79
N TYR A 204 -25.11 7.80 -7.00
CA TYR A 204 -25.10 7.38 -5.61
C TYR A 204 -24.97 5.86 -5.41
N GLN A 205 -25.45 5.05 -6.36
CA GLN A 205 -25.36 3.59 -6.26
C GLN A 205 -23.91 3.12 -6.37
N GLU A 206 -23.19 3.62 -7.37
CA GLU A 206 -21.77 3.36 -7.57
C GLU A 206 -20.93 3.92 -6.43
N SER A 207 -21.25 5.15 -5.97
CA SER A 207 -20.61 5.74 -4.80
C SER A 207 -20.76 4.86 -3.55
N THR A 208 -21.98 4.40 -3.26
CA THR A 208 -22.27 3.48 -2.14
C THR A 208 -21.47 2.18 -2.26
N SER A 209 -21.38 1.61 -3.48
CA SER A 209 -20.58 0.40 -3.72
C SER A 209 -19.08 0.63 -3.48
N LEU A 210 -18.56 1.80 -3.84
CA LEU A 210 -17.15 2.14 -3.66
C LEU A 210 -16.82 2.47 -2.20
N PHE A 211 -17.68 3.17 -1.47
CA PHE A 211 -17.52 3.30 -0.01
C PHE A 211 -17.57 1.92 0.64
N HIS A 212 -18.46 1.02 0.19
CA HIS A 212 -18.53 -0.32 0.74
C HIS A 212 -17.23 -1.11 0.50
N GLN A 213 -16.62 -0.96 -0.68
CA GLN A 213 -15.28 -1.47 -0.96
C GLN A 213 -14.21 -0.81 -0.08
N GLY A 214 -14.33 0.49 0.21
CA GLY A 214 -13.46 1.20 1.14
C GLY A 214 -13.48 0.61 2.54
N VAL A 215 -14.66 0.26 3.06
CA VAL A 215 -14.80 -0.44 4.34
C VAL A 215 -14.15 -1.83 4.30
N LYS A 216 -14.33 -2.60 3.21
CA LYS A 216 -13.62 -3.89 3.03
C LYS A 216 -12.10 -3.71 3.12
N ASN A 217 -11.61 -2.62 2.56
CA ASN A 217 -10.22 -2.24 2.51
C ASN A 217 -9.71 -1.55 3.79
N GLY A 218 -10.53 -1.44 4.83
CA GLY A 218 -10.13 -0.89 6.12
C GLY A 218 -10.24 0.63 6.27
N ASP A 219 -10.91 1.32 5.34
CA ASP A 219 -11.09 2.77 5.40
C ASP A 219 -12.25 3.16 6.32
N SER A 220 -11.94 3.69 7.51
CA SER A 220 -12.93 4.12 8.49
C SER A 220 -13.74 5.33 8.01
N ALA A 221 -13.16 6.19 7.18
CA ALA A 221 -13.88 7.31 6.58
C ALA A 221 -15.05 6.80 5.71
N SER A 222 -14.80 5.82 4.85
CA SER A 222 -15.84 5.15 4.06
C SER A 222 -16.94 4.52 4.94
N ALA A 223 -16.57 3.98 6.11
CA ALA A 223 -17.55 3.45 7.07
C ALA A 223 -18.45 4.57 7.62
N SER A 224 -17.88 5.71 7.98
CA SER A 224 -18.64 6.90 8.41
C SER A 224 -19.57 7.43 7.32
N ARG A 225 -19.11 7.45 6.05
CA ARG A 225 -19.93 7.85 4.89
C ARG A 225 -21.19 6.99 4.78
N LEU A 226 -21.05 5.66 4.94
CA LEU A 226 -22.17 4.73 4.87
C LEU A 226 -23.04 4.74 6.14
N GLU A 227 -22.45 4.89 7.32
CA GLU A 227 -23.19 5.10 8.58
C GLU A 227 -24.19 6.24 8.43
N HIS A 228 -23.70 7.42 8.01
CA HIS A 228 -24.56 8.58 7.84
C HIS A 228 -25.47 8.43 6.61
N GLY A 229 -24.97 7.90 5.50
CA GLY A 229 -25.78 7.66 4.30
C GLY A 229 -27.02 6.81 4.56
N PHE A 230 -26.89 5.69 5.30
CA PHE A 230 -28.02 4.84 5.69
C PHE A 230 -28.91 5.47 6.79
N SER A 231 -28.48 6.56 7.42
CA SER A 231 -29.39 7.38 8.26
C SER A 231 -30.36 8.21 7.42
N ALA A 232 -30.18 8.25 6.09
CA ALA A 232 -30.97 9.00 5.12
C ALA A 232 -31.08 10.50 5.45
N PRO A 233 -29.95 11.23 5.46
CA PRO A 233 -29.95 12.66 5.72
C PRO A 233 -30.67 13.40 4.59
N PRO A 234 -31.15 14.64 4.83
CA PRO A 234 -31.73 15.46 3.77
C PRO A 234 -30.70 15.77 2.68
N ASN A 235 -31.14 16.01 1.45
CA ASN A 235 -30.26 16.33 0.31
C ASN A 235 -29.47 17.65 0.44
N THR A 236 -29.76 18.45 1.47
CA THR A 236 -28.99 19.63 1.87
C THR A 236 -27.68 19.25 2.57
N ASP A 237 -27.62 18.06 3.18
CA ASP A 237 -26.39 17.48 3.70
C ASP A 237 -25.62 16.82 2.55
N LYS A 238 -24.98 17.65 1.73
CA LYS A 238 -24.25 17.19 0.55
C LYS A 238 -23.11 16.25 0.89
N LEU A 239 -22.62 16.27 2.13
CA LEU A 239 -21.53 15.40 2.56
C LEU A 239 -22.02 13.97 2.73
N TYR A 240 -23.19 13.75 3.32
CA TYR A 240 -23.66 12.40 3.67
C TYR A 240 -24.85 11.92 2.83
N TYR A 241 -25.39 12.74 1.94
CA TYR A 241 -26.51 12.38 1.09
C TYR A 241 -26.09 11.39 -0.02
N LEU A 242 -26.47 10.12 0.15
CA LEU A 242 -26.27 9.04 -0.82
C LEU A 242 -27.57 8.53 -1.45
N ASN A 243 -28.68 9.28 -1.32
CA ASN A 243 -30.00 8.87 -1.82
C ASN A 243 -30.40 7.42 -1.43
N LEU A 244 -30.06 7.01 -0.21
CA LEU A 244 -30.40 5.71 0.35
C LEU A 244 -31.69 5.79 1.16
N GLU A 245 -32.47 4.70 1.16
CA GLU A 245 -33.55 4.54 2.12
C GLU A 245 -33.00 4.43 3.54
N LYS A 246 -33.76 4.95 4.52
CA LYS A 246 -33.37 4.89 5.92
C LYS A 246 -33.28 3.44 6.38
N ASP A 247 -32.09 3.05 6.84
CA ASP A 247 -31.82 1.76 7.47
C ASP A 247 -30.94 1.95 8.70
N SER A 248 -31.59 2.15 9.84
CA SER A 248 -30.91 2.36 11.12
C SER A 248 -30.02 1.17 11.52
N THR A 249 -30.38 -0.07 11.13
CA THR A 249 -29.58 -1.25 11.49
C THR A 249 -28.31 -1.33 10.66
N ARG A 250 -28.37 -1.08 9.35
CA ARG A 250 -27.16 -0.96 8.50
C ARG A 250 -26.26 0.17 8.96
N SER A 251 -26.85 1.33 9.22
CA SER A 251 -26.14 2.50 9.74
C SER A 251 -25.34 2.12 11.00
N GLN A 252 -25.98 1.47 11.98
CA GLN A 252 -25.30 1.00 13.20
C GLN A 252 -24.21 -0.04 12.95
N ARG A 253 -24.36 -0.93 11.96
CA ARG A 253 -23.30 -1.89 11.61
C ARG A 253 -22.07 -1.19 11.02
N TYR A 254 -22.27 -0.24 10.09
CA TYR A 254 -21.15 0.54 9.56
C TYR A 254 -20.47 1.36 10.65
N LYS A 255 -21.24 1.97 11.56
CA LYS A 255 -20.69 2.66 12.73
C LYS A 255 -19.79 1.73 13.54
N ALA A 256 -20.30 0.57 13.95
CA ALA A 256 -19.56 -0.37 14.80
C ALA A 256 -18.29 -0.90 14.10
N ILE A 257 -18.33 -1.12 12.79
CA ILE A 257 -17.15 -1.51 12.00
C ILE A 257 -16.17 -0.34 11.91
N GLY A 258 -16.64 0.88 11.62
CA GLY A 258 -15.84 2.10 11.59
C GLY A 258 -15.10 2.35 12.92
N ASP A 259 -15.79 2.20 14.05
CA ASP A 259 -15.22 2.32 15.40
C ASP A 259 -14.07 1.30 15.61
N ILE A 260 -14.17 0.09 15.07
CA ILE A 260 -13.10 -0.93 15.13
C ILE A 260 -11.93 -0.51 14.23
N LEU A 261 -12.21 -0.13 12.97
CA LEU A 261 -11.19 0.28 12.01
C LEU A 261 -10.38 1.48 12.52
N GLU A 262 -11.04 2.46 13.13
CA GLU A 262 -10.39 3.64 13.70
C GLU A 262 -9.55 3.28 14.93
N ARG A 263 -10.13 2.54 15.89
CA ARG A 263 -9.44 2.13 17.13
C ARG A 263 -8.15 1.35 16.86
N TYR A 264 -8.14 0.52 15.82
CA TYR A 264 -7.01 -0.33 15.45
C TYR A 264 -6.29 0.14 14.20
N SER A 265 -6.48 1.40 13.77
CA SER A 265 -5.90 1.94 12.52
C SER A 265 -4.38 1.75 12.40
N TYR A 266 -3.65 1.81 13.52
CA TYR A 266 -2.20 1.55 13.60
C TYR A 266 -1.78 0.10 13.26
N LEU A 267 -2.73 -0.83 13.19
CA LEU A 267 -2.53 -2.22 12.77
C LEU A 267 -3.14 -2.53 11.40
N HIS A 268 -3.73 -1.53 10.74
CA HIS A 268 -4.29 -1.62 9.39
C HIS A 268 -5.30 -2.79 9.21
N PRO A 269 -6.38 -2.85 10.02
CA PRO A 269 -7.42 -3.86 9.88
C PRO A 269 -8.12 -3.80 8.52
N THR A 270 -8.57 -4.95 8.02
CA THR A 270 -9.40 -5.07 6.81
C THR A 270 -10.65 -5.91 7.11
N VAL A 271 -11.66 -5.82 6.25
CA VAL A 271 -12.96 -6.49 6.42
C VAL A 271 -13.37 -7.21 5.12
N PRO A 272 -12.59 -8.19 4.63
CA PRO A 272 -12.92 -8.90 3.39
C PRO A 272 -14.28 -9.61 3.43
N GLU A 273 -14.76 -9.96 4.62
CA GLU A 273 -16.05 -10.62 4.87
C GLU A 273 -17.24 -9.64 4.99
N LEU A 274 -17.08 -8.35 4.65
CA LEU A 274 -18.10 -7.33 4.87
C LEU A 274 -19.47 -7.67 4.25
N ASP A 275 -19.51 -8.34 3.09
CA ASP A 275 -20.76 -8.76 2.45
C ASP A 275 -21.55 -9.77 3.31
N GLN A 276 -20.86 -10.52 4.17
CA GLN A 276 -21.45 -11.47 5.11
C GLN A 276 -21.91 -10.79 6.41
N ILE A 277 -21.53 -9.53 6.62
CA ILE A 277 -21.88 -8.73 7.80
C ILE A 277 -22.94 -7.68 7.46
N VAL A 278 -22.78 -6.93 6.39
CA VAL A 278 -23.65 -5.80 6.02
C VAL A 278 -23.78 -5.72 4.50
N PRO A 279 -24.43 -6.71 3.85
CA PRO A 279 -24.63 -6.66 2.41
C PRO A 279 -25.47 -5.43 2.02
N LEU A 280 -25.10 -4.81 0.91
CA LEU A 280 -25.84 -3.68 0.37
C LEU A 280 -27.28 -4.08 0.01
N PRO A 281 -28.26 -3.16 0.07
CA PRO A 281 -29.61 -3.41 -0.40
C PRO A 281 -29.62 -3.92 -1.85
N PRO A 282 -30.57 -4.79 -2.24
CA PRO A 282 -31.77 -5.17 -1.48
C PRO A 282 -31.60 -6.38 -0.55
N ALA A 283 -30.40 -6.96 -0.40
CA ALA A 283 -30.20 -8.16 0.41
C ALA A 283 -30.62 -7.94 1.87
N LYS A 284 -31.12 -8.96 2.57
CA LYS A 284 -31.43 -8.82 4.00
C LYS A 284 -30.17 -8.93 4.85
N LEU A 285 -30.14 -8.22 5.99
CA LEU A 285 -29.03 -8.31 6.93
C LEU A 285 -28.98 -9.70 7.59
N PRO A 286 -27.84 -10.41 7.54
CA PRO A 286 -27.65 -11.66 8.26
C PRO A 286 -27.48 -11.42 9.77
N PRO A 287 -27.59 -12.46 10.63
CA PRO A 287 -27.15 -12.36 12.02
C PRO A 287 -25.67 -11.94 12.11
N TRP A 288 -25.33 -11.10 13.08
CA TRP A 288 -23.96 -10.65 13.30
C TRP A 288 -23.71 -10.45 14.79
N ASP A 289 -22.55 -10.90 15.27
CA ASP A 289 -22.15 -10.89 16.67
C ASP A 289 -21.45 -9.59 17.11
N GLY A 290 -21.38 -8.59 16.23
CA GLY A 290 -20.75 -7.30 16.50
C GLY A 290 -19.23 -7.28 16.28
N LYS A 291 -18.62 -8.36 15.80
CA LYS A 291 -17.17 -8.44 15.55
C LYS A 291 -16.86 -8.75 14.10
N ILE A 292 -15.80 -8.12 13.58
CA ILE A 292 -15.16 -8.51 12.30
C ILE A 292 -14.14 -9.62 12.54
N GLN A 293 -13.84 -10.41 11.51
CA GLN A 293 -12.91 -11.54 11.59
C GLN A 293 -11.51 -11.07 12.02
N TRP A 294 -11.04 -9.94 11.50
CA TRP A 294 -9.75 -9.37 11.90
C TRP A 294 -9.66 -9.15 13.42
N LEU A 295 -10.74 -8.67 14.06
CA LEU A 295 -10.74 -8.43 15.51
C LEU A 295 -10.70 -9.75 16.29
N LYS A 296 -11.43 -10.77 15.82
CA LYS A 296 -11.40 -12.12 16.41
C LYS A 296 -9.99 -12.71 16.35
N ASP A 297 -9.34 -12.61 15.19
CA ASP A 297 -7.97 -13.10 15.00
C ASP A 297 -6.95 -12.28 15.82
N HIS A 298 -7.17 -10.96 15.90
CA HIS A 298 -6.35 -10.07 16.70
C HIS A 298 -6.38 -10.44 18.18
N GLU A 299 -7.58 -10.65 18.74
CA GLU A 299 -7.81 -11.04 20.14
C GLU A 299 -7.33 -12.46 20.44
N ALA A 300 -7.52 -13.40 19.51
CA ALA A 300 -7.06 -14.78 19.67
C ALA A 300 -5.53 -14.87 19.69
N ASN A 301 -4.84 -13.98 18.95
CA ASN A 301 -3.40 -13.82 18.93
C ASN A 301 -2.61 -15.15 18.79
N ILE A 302 -3.09 -16.03 17.91
CA ILE A 302 -2.51 -17.36 17.70
C ILE A 302 -1.16 -17.22 16.99
N ALA A 303 -0.11 -17.76 17.59
CA ALA A 303 1.23 -17.73 17.02
C ALA A 303 1.32 -18.64 15.78
N PRO A 304 1.90 -18.17 14.66
CA PRO A 304 2.25 -19.04 13.54
C PRO A 304 3.40 -19.99 13.94
N PRO A 305 3.61 -21.10 13.19
CA PRO A 305 4.69 -22.04 13.48
C PRO A 305 6.06 -21.34 13.53
N ARG A 306 6.71 -21.41 14.70
CA ARG A 306 8.06 -20.86 14.89
C ARG A 306 9.07 -21.60 14.01
N PRO A 307 9.87 -20.90 13.19
CA PRO A 307 10.98 -21.50 12.45
C PRO A 307 11.99 -22.16 13.39
N SER A 308 12.48 -23.35 13.03
CA SER A 308 13.49 -24.04 13.85
C SER A 308 14.85 -23.37 13.71
N GLU A 309 15.73 -23.53 14.71
CA GLU A 309 17.09 -22.98 14.63
C GLU A 309 17.89 -23.64 13.49
N GLU A 310 17.66 -24.92 13.21
CA GLU A 310 18.28 -25.63 12.09
C GLU A 310 17.86 -25.03 10.74
N LEU A 311 16.58 -24.66 10.60
CA LEU A 311 16.08 -23.98 9.41
C LEU A 311 16.75 -22.60 9.26
N MET A 312 16.75 -21.81 10.33
CA MET A 312 17.38 -20.48 10.33
C MET A 312 18.88 -20.56 9.95
N GLU A 313 19.61 -21.51 10.52
CA GLU A 313 21.03 -21.73 10.25
C GLU A 313 21.26 -22.18 8.80
N LYS A 314 20.46 -23.13 8.30
CA LYS A 314 20.51 -23.58 6.91
C LYS A 314 20.31 -22.42 5.94
N LEU A 315 19.26 -21.63 6.14
CA LEU A 315 18.90 -20.53 5.25
C LEU A 315 19.96 -19.42 5.24
N ALA A 316 20.45 -19.02 6.42
CA ALA A 316 21.49 -18.01 6.56
C ALA A 316 22.79 -18.43 5.86
N LYS A 317 23.27 -19.65 6.13
CA LYS A 317 24.51 -20.17 5.51
C LYS A 317 24.40 -20.24 3.99
N ALA A 318 23.25 -20.67 3.46
CA ALA A 318 23.02 -20.75 2.02
C ALA A 318 23.05 -19.38 1.31
N LYS A 319 22.88 -18.28 2.05
CA LYS A 319 22.98 -16.90 1.55
C LYS A 319 24.26 -16.18 1.99
N GLY A 320 25.20 -16.88 2.62
CA GLY A 320 26.44 -16.27 3.11
C GLY A 320 26.21 -15.24 4.23
N LEU A 321 25.19 -15.44 5.06
CA LEU A 321 24.86 -14.60 6.21
C LEU A 321 25.33 -15.25 7.50
N ASP A 322 25.64 -14.43 8.51
CA ASP A 322 25.87 -14.89 9.88
C ASP A 322 24.60 -15.55 10.44
N PRO A 323 24.64 -16.82 10.89
CA PRO A 323 23.44 -17.51 11.37
C PRO A 323 22.80 -16.91 12.61
N LYS A 324 23.52 -16.17 13.44
CA LYS A 324 23.01 -15.57 14.68
C LYS A 324 22.34 -14.22 14.45
N THR A 325 22.85 -13.42 13.51
CA THR A 325 22.38 -12.05 13.28
C THR A 325 21.65 -11.86 11.96
N GLY A 326 21.83 -12.77 10.99
CA GLY A 326 21.35 -12.63 9.62
C GLY A 326 22.11 -11.55 8.82
N ARG A 327 23.16 -10.95 9.37
CA ARG A 327 23.96 -9.92 8.70
C ARG A 327 24.96 -10.54 7.71
N PRO A 328 25.47 -9.77 6.74
CA PRO A 328 26.63 -10.20 5.94
C PRO A 328 27.81 -10.59 6.84
N LEU A 329 28.57 -11.62 6.47
CA LEU A 329 29.74 -12.05 7.23
C LEU A 329 30.78 -10.91 7.35
N GLY A 330 31.29 -10.67 8.56
CA GLY A 330 32.25 -9.60 8.85
C GLY A 330 31.63 -8.22 9.07
N ALA A 331 30.30 -8.12 9.05
CA ALA A 331 29.57 -6.92 9.42
C ALA A 331 29.36 -6.87 10.95
N ASP A 332 30.46 -6.72 11.70
CA ASP A 332 30.42 -6.68 13.15
C ASP A 332 30.01 -5.28 13.65
N ALA A 333 29.08 -5.24 14.59
CA ALA A 333 28.80 -4.04 15.36
C ALA A 333 29.99 -3.79 16.30
N SER A 334 30.84 -2.82 15.95
CA SER A 334 31.92 -2.35 16.83
C SER A 334 31.36 -1.65 18.05
#